data_AF-A0A7C3TB90-F1
#
_entry.id   AF-A0A7C3TB90-F1
#
_cell.length_a   1.000
_cell.length_b   1.000
_cell.length_c   1.000
_cell.angle_alpha   90.00
_cell.angle_beta   90.00
_cell.angle_gamma   90.00
#
_symmetry.space_group_name_H-M   'P 1'
#
loop_
_entity.id
_entity.type
_entity.pdbx_description
1 polymer ?
#
loop_
_entity_poly.entity_id
_entity_poly.type
_entity_poly.pdbx_seq_one_letter_code
_entity_poly.pdbx_strand_id
1 'polypeptide(L)'
;MEHGVSFFAFDFYTAGGSQMLETALDDGFLKARYISKFRFCLNWCNHAEQSTMTADELDKFGDLVVGKYLKHPSYLRIHGRPVVMFLVGHAFIRNLGADGAKRAFDRLRQKAIDAGLPGVYIVFCHDAMGPNEIDGCRSVGVDAFARYNYPYDGTGLSGPGKHAEFTYRHLMTQGEAMWKRWRELTGGDYWPTVMAGWDRRPWTKHEDVIITGMTPELFGEALSKARDYASRDKVVMIEAWNEWGEGSVLEPSVEHGFAYLDAVRKVFCTGAAGQDARKTPVQHMDVLEEREHVLDKREHVLNAREHVVNVHSALVFDVKLPAVDIWRFDSDAEGWAASNITCSPLLTKEGPGEVSAAHSGRRRVKREE
;
A
#
# COMPACT_ATOMS: atom_id res chain seq x y z
N MET A 1 2.82 12.43 -6.44
CA MET A 1 3.97 13.29 -6.09
C MET A 1 3.52 14.66 -5.61
N GLU A 2 2.78 15.42 -6.41
CA GLU A 2 2.39 16.83 -6.09
C GLU A 2 1.39 16.96 -4.93
N HIS A 3 0.72 15.85 -4.58
CA HIS A 3 -0.32 15.82 -3.55
C HIS A 3 0.14 15.22 -2.20
N GLY A 4 1.44 15.13 -1.95
CA GLY A 4 1.98 14.72 -0.63
C GLY A 4 2.03 13.21 -0.37
N VAL A 5 1.42 12.37 -1.21
CA VAL A 5 1.64 10.91 -1.14
C VAL A 5 3.10 10.61 -1.48
N SER A 6 3.78 9.86 -0.62
CA SER A 6 5.23 9.65 -0.69
C SER A 6 5.64 8.24 -1.12
N PHE A 7 4.77 7.25 -0.93
CA PHE A 7 5.00 5.88 -1.36
C PHE A 7 3.71 5.09 -1.57
N PHE A 8 3.80 3.96 -2.26
CA PHE A 8 2.77 2.91 -2.30
C PHE A 8 3.25 1.65 -1.58
N ALA A 9 2.38 1.06 -0.77
CA ALA A 9 2.55 -0.31 -0.32
C ALA A 9 1.79 -1.21 -1.30
N PHE A 10 2.51 -1.97 -2.12
CA PHE A 10 1.89 -2.88 -3.07
C PHE A 10 1.50 -4.18 -2.36
N ASP A 11 0.22 -4.51 -2.42
CA ASP A 11 -0.25 -5.84 -2.11
C ASP A 11 0.46 -6.85 -3.02
N PHE A 12 1.16 -7.79 -2.39
CA PHE A 12 2.06 -8.71 -3.04
C PHE A 12 1.68 -10.12 -2.63
N TYR A 13 1.41 -10.97 -3.62
CA TYR A 13 0.97 -12.34 -3.42
C TYR A 13 2.00 -13.32 -3.96
N THR A 14 2.13 -14.45 -3.29
CA THR A 14 3.00 -15.54 -3.75
C THR A 14 2.31 -16.89 -3.65
N ALA A 15 2.67 -17.82 -4.52
CA ALA A 15 2.26 -19.22 -4.43
C ALA A 15 3.46 -20.12 -4.74
N GLY A 16 3.91 -20.90 -3.76
CA GLY A 16 5.02 -21.83 -3.92
C GLY A 16 6.34 -21.16 -4.30
N GLY A 17 6.54 -19.91 -3.88
CA GLY A 17 7.72 -19.10 -4.23
C GLY A 17 7.62 -18.31 -5.53
N SER A 18 6.52 -18.41 -6.27
CA SER A 18 6.25 -17.59 -7.47
C SER A 18 5.36 -16.41 -7.10
N GLN A 19 5.56 -15.27 -7.78
CA GLN A 19 4.68 -14.10 -7.68
C GLN A 19 3.28 -14.35 -8.28
N MET A 20 2.29 -13.61 -7.81
CA MET A 20 0.95 -13.53 -8.39
C MET A 20 0.48 -12.06 -8.39
N LEU A 21 -0.35 -11.70 -9.38
CA LEU A 21 -0.95 -10.36 -9.53
C LEU A 21 0.09 -9.22 -9.61
N GLU A 22 1.28 -9.52 -10.14
CA GLU A 22 2.44 -8.62 -10.13
C GLU A 22 2.39 -7.50 -11.18
N THR A 23 1.52 -7.59 -12.19
CA THR A 23 1.62 -6.80 -13.43
C THR A 23 1.56 -5.29 -13.15
N ALA A 24 0.74 -4.87 -12.19
CA ALA A 24 0.65 -3.47 -11.79
C ALA A 24 1.99 -2.93 -11.24
N LEU A 25 2.75 -3.76 -10.51
CA LEU A 25 4.06 -3.40 -9.99
C LEU A 25 5.14 -3.53 -11.08
N ASP A 26 5.28 -4.71 -11.67
CA ASP A 26 6.38 -5.07 -12.58
C ASP A 26 6.31 -4.33 -13.92
N ASP A 27 5.13 -4.29 -14.53
CA ASP A 27 4.94 -3.74 -15.86
C ASP A 27 4.41 -2.32 -15.85
N GLY A 28 3.72 -1.91 -14.78
CA GLY A 28 3.23 -0.55 -14.56
C GLY A 28 4.24 0.30 -13.79
N PHE A 29 4.20 0.20 -12.46
CA PHE A 29 4.88 1.13 -11.56
C PHE A 29 6.39 1.17 -11.73
N LEU A 30 7.07 0.01 -11.82
CA LEU A 30 8.53 -0.05 -11.94
C LEU A 30 9.06 0.46 -13.29
N LYS A 31 8.22 0.47 -14.32
CA LYS A 31 8.54 1.01 -15.65
C LYS A 31 8.08 2.45 -15.83
N ALA A 32 7.42 3.03 -14.83
CA ALA A 32 6.92 4.40 -14.91
C ALA A 32 8.06 5.40 -15.07
N ARG A 33 7.88 6.38 -15.96
CA ARG A 33 8.85 7.45 -16.26
C ARG A 33 9.42 8.16 -15.03
N TYR A 34 8.62 8.28 -13.97
CA TYR A 34 8.97 9.02 -12.76
C TYR A 34 9.26 8.14 -11.55
N ILE A 35 9.55 6.84 -11.76
CA ILE A 35 9.84 5.88 -10.67
C ILE A 35 10.90 6.37 -9.69
N SER A 36 11.93 7.10 -10.15
CA SER A 36 13.00 7.64 -9.30
C SER A 36 12.52 8.66 -8.25
N LYS A 37 11.37 9.29 -8.50
CA LYS A 37 10.78 10.35 -7.66
C LYS A 37 9.71 9.84 -6.68
N PHE A 38 9.34 8.58 -6.76
CA PHE A 38 8.37 7.97 -5.86
C PHE A 38 9.01 6.81 -5.09
N ARG A 39 8.35 6.35 -4.03
CA ARG A 39 8.81 5.18 -3.26
C ARG A 39 7.77 4.08 -3.28
N PHE A 40 8.21 2.86 -3.02
CA PHE A 40 7.30 1.74 -2.82
C PHE A 40 7.85 0.72 -1.83
N CYS A 41 6.97 -0.03 -1.19
CA CYS A 41 7.31 -1.24 -0.45
C CYS A 41 6.35 -2.37 -0.85
N LEU A 42 6.64 -3.58 -0.37
CA LEU A 42 5.76 -4.73 -0.53
C LEU A 42 4.98 -4.98 0.76
N ASN A 43 3.70 -5.26 0.62
CA ASN A 43 2.82 -5.80 1.65
C ASN A 43 2.51 -7.24 1.28
N TRP A 44 3.09 -8.21 1.99
CA TRP A 44 2.84 -9.62 1.69
C TRP A 44 1.45 -10.01 2.21
N CYS A 45 0.55 -10.25 1.27
CA CYS A 45 -0.90 -10.37 1.50
C CYS A 45 -1.44 -11.79 1.42
N ASN A 46 -0.57 -12.81 1.37
CA ASN A 46 -1.04 -14.19 1.48
C ASN A 46 -1.86 -14.36 2.76
N HIS A 47 -3.12 -14.79 2.61
CA HIS A 47 -4.01 -14.96 3.74
C HIS A 47 -3.49 -16.01 4.72
N ALA A 48 -3.97 -15.96 5.96
CA ALA A 48 -3.44 -16.69 7.12
C ALA A 48 -3.72 -18.21 7.12
N GLU A 49 -3.88 -18.85 5.96
CA GLU A 49 -3.93 -20.30 5.84
C GLU A 49 -2.62 -20.92 6.34
N GLN A 50 -2.70 -22.10 6.95
CA GLN A 50 -1.50 -22.74 7.51
C GLN A 50 -0.46 -23.06 6.44
N SER A 51 -0.89 -23.32 5.22
CA SER A 51 -0.04 -23.63 4.05
C SER A 51 0.82 -22.46 3.60
N THR A 52 0.37 -21.22 3.79
CA THR A 52 1.05 -20.01 3.31
C THR A 52 1.96 -19.38 4.37
N MET A 53 1.62 -19.55 5.65
CA MET A 53 2.33 -18.96 6.78
C MET A 53 3.31 -19.95 7.42
N THR A 54 4.25 -20.46 6.62
CA THR A 54 5.28 -21.43 7.02
C THR A 54 6.69 -20.83 6.89
N ALA A 55 7.67 -21.41 7.58
CA ALA A 55 9.06 -20.98 7.45
C ALA A 55 9.58 -21.12 6.01
N ASP A 56 9.17 -22.18 5.31
CA ASP A 56 9.59 -22.45 3.93
C ASP A 56 8.99 -21.44 2.94
N GLU A 57 7.71 -21.07 3.08
CA GLU A 57 7.11 -20.04 2.22
C GLU A 57 7.73 -18.66 2.47
N LEU A 58 8.05 -18.32 3.72
CA LEU A 58 8.78 -17.07 4.03
C LEU A 58 10.21 -17.10 3.47
N ASP A 59 10.87 -18.26 3.46
CA ASP A 59 12.19 -18.42 2.86
C ASP A 59 12.15 -18.17 1.34
N LYS A 60 11.20 -18.81 0.64
CA LYS A 60 10.99 -18.63 -0.80
C LYS A 60 10.60 -17.20 -1.15
N PHE A 61 9.74 -16.57 -0.34
CA PHE A 61 9.42 -15.15 -0.49
C PHE A 61 10.69 -14.29 -0.40
N GLY A 62 11.56 -14.56 0.59
CA GLY A 62 12.86 -13.89 0.71
C GLY A 62 13.73 -14.04 -0.53
N ASP A 63 13.85 -15.25 -1.08
CA ASP A 63 14.62 -15.51 -2.31
C ASP A 63 14.07 -14.73 -3.50
N LEU A 64 12.75 -14.64 -3.62
CA LEU A 64 12.08 -13.89 -4.69
C LEU A 64 12.34 -12.39 -4.58
N VAL A 65 12.12 -11.80 -3.40
CA VAL A 65 12.02 -10.33 -3.29
C VAL A 65 13.33 -9.61 -3.02
N VAL A 66 14.29 -10.26 -2.35
CA VAL A 66 15.55 -9.60 -1.93
C VAL A 66 16.33 -9.11 -3.14
N GLY A 67 16.57 -9.98 -4.12
CA GLY A 67 17.30 -9.63 -5.34
C GLY A 67 16.50 -8.73 -6.28
N LYS A 68 15.20 -9.01 -6.43
CA LYS A 68 14.35 -8.37 -7.44
C LYS A 68 13.87 -6.98 -7.03
N TYR A 69 13.41 -6.81 -5.79
CA TYR A 69 12.74 -5.58 -5.35
C TYR A 69 13.50 -4.80 -4.29
N LEU A 70 14.03 -5.46 -3.25
CA LEU A 70 14.52 -4.75 -2.05
C LEU A 70 15.76 -3.89 -2.32
N LYS A 71 16.50 -4.21 -3.40
CA LYS A 71 17.66 -3.44 -3.87
C LYS A 71 17.29 -2.23 -4.72
N HIS A 72 16.04 -2.11 -5.16
CA HIS A 72 15.62 -1.03 -6.06
C HIS A 72 15.87 0.35 -5.40
N PRO A 73 16.40 1.36 -6.15
CA PRO A 73 16.70 2.67 -5.58
C PRO A 73 15.46 3.41 -5.07
N SER A 74 14.30 3.14 -5.68
CA SER A 74 13.00 3.66 -5.24
C SER A 74 12.33 2.84 -4.14
N TYR A 75 12.95 1.78 -3.62
CA TYR A 75 12.36 1.01 -2.52
C TYR A 75 12.36 1.86 -1.22
N LEU A 76 11.23 1.85 -0.51
CA LEU A 76 11.05 2.58 0.74
C LEU A 76 12.01 2.04 1.81
N ARG A 77 12.70 2.95 2.49
CA ARG A 77 13.63 2.62 3.56
C ARG A 77 13.31 3.41 4.82
N ILE A 78 13.27 2.73 5.95
CA ILE A 78 13.14 3.33 7.28
C ILE A 78 14.39 2.95 8.07
N HIS A 79 15.07 3.95 8.63
CA HIS A 79 16.39 3.78 9.28
C HIS A 79 17.41 3.02 8.39
N GLY A 80 17.39 3.30 7.09
CA GLY A 80 18.28 2.67 6.10
C GLY A 80 17.86 1.26 5.64
N ARG A 81 16.91 0.61 6.31
CA ARG A 81 16.46 -0.75 6.00
C ARG A 81 15.25 -0.75 5.06
N PRO A 82 15.22 -1.59 3.99
CA PRO A 82 14.04 -1.79 3.15
C PRO A 82 12.84 -2.28 3.98
N VAL A 83 11.69 -1.65 3.78
CA VAL A 83 10.44 -1.97 4.49
C VAL A 83 9.72 -3.15 3.84
N VAL A 84 9.42 -4.19 4.62
CA VAL A 84 8.52 -5.28 4.20
C VAL A 84 7.35 -5.34 5.16
N MET A 85 6.14 -5.18 4.62
CA MET A 85 4.90 -5.25 5.38
C MET A 85 4.30 -6.66 5.26
N PHE A 86 3.58 -7.09 6.28
CA PHE A 86 2.91 -8.38 6.32
C PHE A 86 1.46 -8.19 6.76
N LEU A 87 0.51 -8.49 5.87
CA LEU A 87 -0.93 -8.31 6.15
C LEU A 87 -1.40 -9.13 7.36
N VAL A 88 -0.81 -10.31 7.55
CA VAL A 88 -1.18 -11.27 8.61
C VAL A 88 0.05 -11.83 9.34
N GLY A 89 1.07 -11.00 9.58
CA GLY A 89 2.37 -11.44 10.11
C GLY A 89 2.30 -12.24 11.43
N HIS A 90 1.35 -11.94 12.32
CA HIS A 90 1.15 -12.68 13.56
C HIS A 90 0.79 -14.17 13.34
N ALA A 91 0.25 -14.54 12.16
CA ALA A 91 -0.03 -15.92 11.82
C ALA A 91 1.23 -16.82 11.79
N PHE A 92 2.41 -16.26 11.51
CA PHE A 92 3.67 -17.00 11.62
C PHE A 92 3.94 -17.41 13.08
N ILE A 93 3.66 -16.54 14.05
CA ILE A 93 3.82 -16.84 15.48
C ILE A 93 2.85 -17.93 15.90
N ARG A 94 1.57 -17.80 15.49
CA ARG A 94 0.53 -18.80 15.76
C ARG A 94 0.91 -20.18 15.20
N ASN A 95 1.48 -20.24 14.00
CA ASN A 95 1.73 -21.50 13.30
C ASN A 95 3.10 -22.13 13.65
N LEU A 96 4.13 -21.31 13.90
CA LEU A 96 5.50 -21.78 14.12
C LEU A 96 5.96 -21.68 15.58
N GLY A 97 5.15 -21.07 16.45
CA GLY A 97 5.59 -20.59 17.76
C GLY A 97 6.56 -19.41 17.65
N ALA A 98 6.81 -18.73 18.78
CA ALA A 98 7.69 -17.56 18.82
C ALA A 98 9.10 -17.86 18.30
N ASP A 99 9.72 -18.96 18.76
CA ASP A 99 11.07 -19.32 18.34
C ASP A 99 11.16 -19.69 16.85
N GLY A 100 10.14 -20.38 16.32
CA GLY A 100 10.09 -20.75 14.90
C GLY A 100 9.91 -19.53 14.00
N ALA A 101 8.97 -18.65 14.36
CA ALA A 101 8.75 -17.39 13.66
C ALA A 101 9.98 -16.49 13.72
N LYS A 102 10.62 -16.36 14.89
CA LYS A 102 11.86 -15.59 15.04
C LYS A 102 12.95 -16.09 14.09
N ARG A 103 13.22 -17.40 14.06
CA ARG A 103 14.20 -17.99 13.14
C ARG A 103 13.88 -17.71 11.68
N ALA A 104 12.60 -17.75 11.30
CA ALA A 104 12.17 -17.51 9.93
C ALA A 104 12.35 -16.03 9.52
N PHE A 105 12.00 -15.07 10.37
CA PHE A 105 12.24 -13.64 10.12
C PHE A 105 13.73 -13.25 10.19
N ASP A 106 14.50 -13.86 11.10
CA ASP A 106 15.96 -13.68 11.14
C ASP A 106 16.61 -14.17 9.83
N ARG A 107 16.10 -15.28 9.25
CA ARG A 107 16.56 -15.78 7.96
C ARG A 107 16.25 -14.80 6.82
N LEU A 108 15.06 -14.20 6.78
CA LEU A 108 14.74 -13.14 5.82
C LEU A 108 15.71 -11.96 5.94
N ARG A 109 16.00 -11.52 7.18
CA ARG A 109 17.00 -10.47 7.44
C ARG A 109 18.38 -10.88 6.94
N GLN A 110 18.79 -12.11 7.22
CA GLN A 110 20.10 -12.61 6.80
C GLN A 110 20.23 -12.66 5.27
N LYS A 111 19.21 -13.12 4.55
CA LYS A 111 19.21 -13.06 3.07
C LYS A 111 19.42 -11.63 2.54
N ALA A 112 18.76 -10.65 3.15
CA ALA A 112 18.96 -9.24 2.79
C ALA A 112 20.39 -8.78 3.09
N ILE A 113 20.96 -9.16 4.24
CA ILE A 113 22.35 -8.87 4.62
C ILE A 113 23.34 -9.48 3.64
N ASP A 114 23.17 -10.75 3.30
CA ASP A 114 24.02 -11.47 2.34
C ASP A 114 23.96 -10.83 0.94
N ALA A 115 22.84 -10.20 0.59
CA ALA A 115 22.67 -9.44 -0.65
C ALA A 115 23.22 -8.00 -0.62
N GLY A 116 23.85 -7.60 0.49
CA GLY A 116 24.48 -6.28 0.70
C GLY A 116 23.53 -5.19 1.24
N LEU A 117 22.38 -5.56 1.79
CA LEU A 117 21.43 -4.64 2.44
C LEU A 117 21.63 -4.66 3.97
N PRO A 118 21.17 -3.66 4.74
CA PRO A 118 21.33 -3.65 6.21
C PRO A 118 20.31 -4.55 6.96
N GLY A 119 19.78 -5.60 6.32
CA GLY A 119 18.61 -6.35 6.77
C GLY A 119 17.29 -5.76 6.27
N VAL A 120 16.16 -6.14 6.87
CA VAL A 120 14.82 -5.62 6.55
C VAL A 120 14.17 -4.91 7.75
N TYR A 121 13.30 -3.95 7.49
CA TYR A 121 12.41 -3.30 8.46
C TYR A 121 11.03 -3.95 8.36
N ILE A 122 10.62 -4.69 9.39
CA ILE A 122 9.41 -5.53 9.34
C ILE A 122 8.23 -4.78 9.95
N VAL A 123 7.16 -4.65 9.18
CA VAL A 123 5.91 -4.04 9.65
C VAL A 123 4.81 -5.08 9.62
N PHE A 124 4.13 -5.29 10.75
CA PHE A 124 2.93 -6.11 10.78
C PHE A 124 1.70 -5.23 10.65
N CYS A 125 0.87 -5.53 9.66
CA CYS A 125 -0.50 -5.02 9.62
C CYS A 125 -1.33 -5.95 10.50
N HIS A 126 -1.95 -5.42 11.55
CA HIS A 126 -2.79 -6.24 12.40
C HIS A 126 -4.02 -5.50 12.87
N ASP A 127 -5.10 -6.27 13.05
CA ASP A 127 -6.26 -5.82 13.80
C ASP A 127 -5.94 -5.69 15.29
N ALA A 128 -6.96 -5.39 16.10
CA ALA A 128 -6.79 -5.09 17.52
C ALA A 128 -5.94 -6.14 18.26
N MET A 129 -4.83 -5.67 18.87
CA MET A 129 -3.95 -6.45 19.75
C MET A 129 -4.02 -5.98 21.21
N GLY A 130 -3.67 -6.88 22.12
CA GLY A 130 -3.37 -6.57 23.52
C GLY A 130 -1.86 -6.45 23.76
N PRO A 131 -1.43 -6.08 24.98
CA PRO A 131 -0.01 -5.92 25.31
C PRO A 131 0.83 -7.18 25.08
N ASN A 132 0.30 -8.36 25.44
CA ASN A 132 1.03 -9.62 25.31
C ASN A 132 1.29 -9.99 23.84
N GLU A 133 0.34 -9.73 22.96
CA GLU A 133 0.48 -9.98 21.52
C GLU A 133 1.51 -9.04 20.88
N ILE A 134 1.58 -7.78 21.32
CA ILE A 134 2.61 -6.82 20.88
C ILE A 134 4.01 -7.29 21.30
N ASP A 135 4.17 -7.75 22.54
CA ASP A 135 5.45 -8.28 23.03
C ASP A 135 5.86 -9.55 22.29
N GLY A 136 4.89 -10.43 21.98
CA GLY A 136 5.09 -11.59 21.13
C GLY A 136 5.61 -11.21 19.74
N CYS A 137 4.98 -10.24 19.08
CA CYS A 137 5.44 -9.70 17.79
C CYS A 137 6.86 -9.10 17.88
N ARG A 138 7.16 -8.34 18.93
CA ARG A 138 8.51 -7.77 19.13
C ARG A 138 9.57 -8.84 19.34
N SER A 139 9.24 -9.93 20.03
CA SER A 139 10.18 -11.04 20.28
C SER A 139 10.66 -11.74 19.00
N VAL A 140 9.85 -11.70 17.93
CA VAL A 140 10.20 -12.22 16.60
C VAL A 140 10.82 -11.16 15.68
N GLY A 141 11.04 -9.97 16.23
CA GLY A 141 11.72 -8.85 15.59
C GLY A 141 10.80 -7.92 14.82
N VAL A 142 9.50 -7.82 15.07
CA VAL A 142 8.68 -6.79 14.41
C VAL A 142 9.19 -5.39 14.78
N ASP A 143 9.39 -4.54 13.79
CA ASP A 143 9.95 -3.19 13.96
C ASP A 143 8.87 -2.12 14.15
N ALA A 144 7.72 -2.26 13.47
CA ALA A 144 6.58 -1.37 13.63
C ALA A 144 5.26 -2.09 13.32
N PHE A 145 4.15 -1.45 13.67
CA PHE A 145 2.81 -1.93 13.42
C PHE A 145 2.02 -0.96 12.54
N ALA A 146 1.07 -1.47 11.78
CA ALA A 146 0.08 -0.69 11.06
C ALA A 146 -1.26 -1.43 11.10
N ARG A 147 -2.31 -0.82 10.56
CA ARG A 147 -3.56 -1.54 10.28
C ARG A 147 -3.88 -1.46 8.79
N TYR A 148 -4.52 -2.49 8.24
CA TYR A 148 -4.97 -2.45 6.86
C TYR A 148 -6.19 -1.54 6.72
N ASN A 149 -7.30 -1.89 7.35
CA ASN A 149 -8.51 -1.08 7.46
C ASN A 149 -9.17 -1.28 8.84
N TYR A 150 -10.23 -0.53 9.14
CA TYR A 150 -10.97 -0.62 10.42
C TYR A 150 -12.47 -0.28 10.33
N PRO A 151 -13.18 -0.73 9.29
CA PRO A 151 -14.59 -0.37 9.07
C PRO A 151 -15.53 -0.85 10.18
N TYR A 152 -15.17 -1.94 10.86
CA TYR A 152 -16.00 -2.61 11.87
C TYR A 152 -15.82 -2.05 13.28
N ASP A 153 -14.82 -1.20 13.53
CA ASP A 153 -14.55 -0.70 14.87
C ASP A 153 -15.75 0.08 15.43
N GLY A 154 -16.10 -0.21 16.69
CA GLY A 154 -17.22 0.44 17.36
C GLY A 154 -18.60 0.14 16.77
N THR A 155 -18.72 -0.76 15.79
CA THR A 155 -20.00 -1.11 15.16
C THR A 155 -20.73 -2.26 15.85
N GLY A 156 -20.01 -3.08 16.64
CA GLY A 156 -20.51 -4.34 17.20
C GLY A 156 -20.50 -5.51 16.21
N LEU A 157 -20.00 -5.30 15.00
CA LEU A 157 -19.79 -6.33 13.97
C LEU A 157 -18.29 -6.67 13.88
N SER A 158 -17.97 -7.83 13.32
CA SER A 158 -16.60 -8.33 13.16
C SER A 158 -16.27 -8.74 11.72
N GLY A 159 -17.11 -8.34 10.77
CA GLY A 159 -17.05 -8.78 9.39
C GLY A 159 -18.38 -8.59 8.66
N PRO A 160 -18.43 -8.97 7.38
CA PRO A 160 -19.65 -8.95 6.59
C PRO A 160 -20.68 -9.98 7.08
N GLY A 161 -21.89 -9.92 6.54
CA GLY A 161 -23.03 -10.79 6.82
C GLY A 161 -24.23 -10.07 7.44
N LYS A 162 -24.11 -8.78 7.74
CA LYS A 162 -25.21 -7.93 8.21
C LYS A 162 -25.06 -6.51 7.68
N HIS A 163 -26.15 -5.97 7.12
CA HIS A 163 -26.24 -4.56 6.76
C HIS A 163 -26.18 -3.68 8.01
N ALA A 164 -25.29 -2.70 8.01
CA ALA A 164 -25.30 -1.61 8.98
C ALA A 164 -24.70 -0.34 8.37
N GLU A 165 -25.18 0.83 8.79
CA GLU A 165 -24.70 2.11 8.31
C GLU A 165 -24.13 2.95 9.44
N PHE A 166 -22.92 3.46 9.24
CA PHE A 166 -22.26 4.38 10.15
C PHE A 166 -21.76 5.59 9.38
N THR A 167 -21.64 6.74 10.04
CA THR A 167 -21.13 7.94 9.38
C THR A 167 -19.61 7.95 9.34
N TYR A 168 -19.02 8.70 8.42
CA TYR A 168 -17.58 8.91 8.40
C TYR A 168 -17.06 9.55 9.70
N ARG A 169 -17.87 10.37 10.39
CA ARG A 169 -17.53 10.88 11.74
C ARG A 169 -17.43 9.79 12.80
N HIS A 170 -18.25 8.74 12.71
CA HIS A 170 -18.09 7.56 13.56
C HIS A 170 -16.73 6.92 13.28
N LEU A 171 -16.41 6.66 12.01
CA LEU A 171 -15.13 6.08 11.61
C LEU A 171 -13.93 6.92 12.10
N MET A 172 -14.00 8.24 11.98
CA MET A 172 -12.97 9.16 12.51
C MET A 172 -12.81 9.03 14.03
N THR A 173 -13.91 8.94 14.77
CA THR A 173 -13.90 8.78 16.24
C THR A 173 -13.23 7.47 16.63
N GLN A 174 -13.54 6.38 15.92
CA GLN A 174 -12.93 5.07 16.15
C GLN A 174 -11.45 5.06 15.75
N GLY A 175 -11.11 5.69 14.63
CA GLY A 175 -9.72 5.87 14.19
C GLY A 175 -8.87 6.58 15.24
N GLU A 176 -9.33 7.72 15.77
CA GLU A 176 -8.60 8.47 16.80
C GLU A 176 -8.41 7.68 18.09
N ALA A 177 -9.45 6.97 18.55
CA ALA A 177 -9.37 6.09 19.70
C ALA A 177 -8.37 4.94 19.46
N MET A 178 -8.40 4.33 18.27
CA MET A 178 -7.48 3.29 17.84
C MET A 178 -6.04 3.81 17.83
N TRP A 179 -5.76 4.94 17.15
CA TRP A 179 -4.39 5.48 17.04
C TRP A 179 -3.81 5.82 18.41
N LYS A 180 -4.62 6.38 19.32
CA LYS A 180 -4.21 6.64 20.70
C LYS A 180 -3.83 5.34 21.41
N ARG A 181 -4.71 4.34 21.38
CA ARG A 181 -4.46 3.03 22.01
C ARG A 181 -3.20 2.36 21.45
N TRP A 182 -3.04 2.33 20.14
CA TRP A 182 -1.87 1.72 19.51
C TRP A 182 -0.58 2.46 19.82
N ARG A 183 -0.60 3.79 19.86
CA ARG A 183 0.54 4.60 20.31
C ARG A 183 0.96 4.23 21.73
N GLU A 184 0.00 4.08 22.64
CA GLU A 184 0.28 3.68 24.03
C GLU A 184 0.84 2.25 24.11
N LEU A 185 0.21 1.28 23.43
CA LEU A 185 0.61 -0.13 23.44
C LEU A 185 1.99 -0.37 22.82
N THR A 186 2.29 0.33 21.73
CA THR A 186 3.54 0.16 20.98
C THR A 186 4.63 1.13 21.43
N GLY A 187 4.40 1.98 22.43
CA GLY A 187 5.36 3.06 22.75
C GLY A 187 5.66 3.98 21.57
N GLY A 188 4.74 4.06 20.61
CA GLY A 188 4.84 4.85 19.40
C GLY A 188 5.35 4.12 18.17
N ASP A 189 5.70 2.84 18.18
CA ASP A 189 6.11 2.08 16.98
C ASP A 189 4.90 1.66 16.11
N TYR A 190 4.02 2.61 15.78
CA TYR A 190 2.78 2.38 15.04
C TYR A 190 2.55 3.44 13.95
N TRP A 191 2.09 3.02 12.77
CA TRP A 191 1.70 3.87 11.65
C TRP A 191 0.18 4.01 11.65
N PRO A 192 -0.37 5.19 12.02
CA PRO A 192 -1.80 5.44 11.94
C PRO A 192 -2.31 5.22 10.52
N THR A 193 -3.40 4.47 10.40
CA THR A 193 -4.11 4.28 9.13
C THR A 193 -5.36 5.14 9.10
N VAL A 194 -5.61 5.81 7.98
CA VAL A 194 -6.83 6.56 7.69
C VAL A 194 -7.52 5.91 6.49
N MET A 195 -8.81 5.65 6.59
CA MET A 195 -9.60 5.13 5.47
C MET A 195 -10.21 6.27 4.66
N ALA A 196 -10.13 6.20 3.34
CA ALA A 196 -10.81 7.14 2.44
C ALA A 196 -12.32 6.88 2.41
N GLY A 197 -12.73 5.63 2.60
CA GLY A 197 -14.13 5.25 2.67
C GLY A 197 -14.33 3.78 3.04
N TRP A 198 -15.58 3.32 2.99
CA TRP A 198 -15.90 1.90 3.04
C TRP A 198 -17.32 1.63 2.54
N ASP A 199 -17.42 0.91 1.44
CA ASP A 199 -18.66 0.43 0.85
C ASP A 199 -18.39 -0.80 -0.01
N ARG A 200 -18.53 -1.97 0.62
CA ARG A 200 -18.29 -3.28 0.00
C ARG A 200 -19.48 -3.85 -0.75
N ARG A 201 -20.52 -3.06 -1.02
CA ARG A 201 -21.72 -3.56 -1.74
C ARG A 201 -21.40 -4.30 -3.05
N PRO A 202 -20.39 -3.93 -3.86
CA PRO A 202 -20.00 -4.72 -5.04
C PRO A 202 -19.64 -6.18 -4.71
N TRP A 203 -19.07 -6.43 -3.52
CA TRP A 203 -18.69 -7.77 -3.05
C TRP A 203 -19.80 -8.48 -2.28
N THR A 204 -20.54 -7.73 -1.45
CA THR A 204 -21.39 -8.30 -0.40
C THR A 204 -22.88 -8.16 -0.66
N LYS A 205 -23.30 -7.55 -1.78
CA LYS A 205 -24.73 -7.43 -2.16
C LYS A 205 -25.60 -6.87 -1.02
N HIS A 206 -25.07 -5.90 -0.25
CA HIS A 206 -25.67 -5.22 0.93
C HIS A 206 -25.46 -5.88 2.30
N GLU A 207 -24.82 -7.03 2.40
CA GLU A 207 -24.58 -7.69 3.68
C GLU A 207 -23.28 -7.23 4.33
N ASP A 208 -23.10 -5.93 4.56
CA ASP A 208 -21.90 -5.39 5.21
C ASP A 208 -22.15 -4.03 5.88
N VAL A 209 -21.13 -3.56 6.62
CA VAL A 209 -21.04 -2.17 7.05
C VAL A 209 -20.83 -1.28 5.82
N ILE A 210 -21.55 -0.15 5.81
CA ILE A 210 -21.37 0.94 4.85
C ILE A 210 -21.07 2.22 5.64
N ILE A 211 -20.06 2.96 5.19
CA ILE A 211 -19.70 4.25 5.75
C ILE A 211 -20.28 5.35 4.86
N THR A 212 -21.13 6.19 5.45
CA THR A 212 -21.85 7.27 4.76
C THR A 212 -21.29 8.65 5.11
N GLY A 213 -21.58 9.65 4.29
CA GLY A 213 -21.16 11.04 4.55
C GLY A 213 -19.65 11.26 4.43
N MET A 214 -19.00 10.50 3.55
CA MET A 214 -17.58 10.65 3.22
C MET A 214 -17.41 11.90 2.35
N THR A 215 -16.55 12.83 2.77
CA THR A 215 -16.20 14.01 1.97
C THR A 215 -14.70 14.29 2.05
N PRO A 216 -14.10 14.94 1.03
CA PRO A 216 -12.70 15.35 1.06
C PRO A 216 -12.32 16.19 2.29
N GLU A 217 -13.25 17.01 2.79
CA GLU A 217 -13.03 17.86 3.97
C GLU A 217 -12.91 17.03 5.25
N LEU A 218 -13.81 16.08 5.46
CA LEU A 218 -13.76 15.19 6.62
C LEU A 218 -12.56 14.24 6.55
N PHE A 219 -12.23 13.76 5.35
CA PHE A 219 -11.02 12.98 5.11
C PHE A 219 -9.76 13.79 5.47
N GLY A 220 -9.69 15.06 5.05
CA GLY A 220 -8.61 15.98 5.44
C GLY A 220 -8.54 16.23 6.96
N GLU A 221 -9.67 16.33 7.64
CA GLU A 221 -9.72 16.41 9.11
C GLU A 221 -9.16 15.13 9.75
N ALA A 222 -9.54 13.95 9.24
CA ALA A 222 -9.05 12.66 9.71
C ALA A 222 -7.53 12.53 9.53
N LEU A 223 -7.00 12.91 8.37
CA LEU A 223 -5.57 12.95 8.08
C LEU A 223 -4.82 13.90 9.03
N SER A 224 -5.38 15.10 9.28
CA SER A 224 -4.77 16.06 10.20
C SER A 224 -4.67 15.51 11.62
N LYS A 225 -5.71 14.80 12.10
CA LYS A 225 -5.68 14.11 13.39
C LYS A 225 -4.64 13.00 13.38
N ALA A 226 -4.67 12.11 12.38
CA ALA A 226 -3.75 10.97 12.28
C ALA A 226 -2.27 11.39 12.26
N ARG A 227 -1.95 12.53 11.63
CA ARG A 227 -0.60 13.12 11.62
C ARG A 227 -0.05 13.33 13.03
N ASP A 228 -0.89 13.77 13.97
CA ASP A 228 -0.48 14.04 15.34
C ASP A 228 -0.21 12.72 16.12
N TYR A 229 -0.72 11.60 15.59
CA TYR A 229 -0.44 10.24 16.05
C TYR A 229 0.63 9.51 15.23
N ALA A 230 1.27 10.15 14.24
CA ALA A 230 2.37 9.54 13.49
C ALA A 230 3.59 9.30 14.41
N SER A 231 4.21 8.13 14.26
CA SER A 231 5.33 7.65 15.07
C SER A 231 6.64 8.39 14.80
N ARG A 232 7.73 7.88 15.40
CA ARG A 232 9.12 8.19 15.04
C ARG A 232 9.35 8.15 13.52
N ASP A 233 8.71 7.22 12.82
CA ASP A 233 8.89 7.02 11.38
C ASP A 233 8.20 8.11 10.55
N LYS A 234 7.28 8.88 11.18
CA LYS A 234 6.46 9.92 10.57
C LYS A 234 5.64 9.43 9.37
N VAL A 235 5.15 8.20 9.47
CA VAL A 235 4.29 7.58 8.47
C VAL A 235 2.84 7.63 8.92
N VAL A 236 1.95 8.01 7.99
CA VAL A 236 0.51 7.80 8.06
C VAL A 236 0.14 6.95 6.85
N MET A 237 -0.52 5.83 7.08
CA MET A 237 -1.06 4.96 6.03
C MET A 237 -2.42 5.48 5.58
N ILE A 238 -2.71 5.36 4.29
CA ILE A 238 -4.04 5.61 3.76
C ILE A 238 -4.52 4.31 3.13
N GLU A 239 -5.67 3.82 3.58
CA GLU A 239 -6.39 2.74 2.94
C GLU A 239 -7.49 3.39 2.08
N ALA A 240 -7.51 3.22 0.77
CA ALA A 240 -6.41 2.74 -0.08
C ALA A 240 -6.23 3.65 -1.30
N TRP A 241 -5.24 3.34 -2.16
CA TRP A 241 -5.14 4.02 -3.46
C TRP A 241 -6.37 3.74 -4.32
N ASN A 242 -6.69 2.47 -4.55
CA ASN A 242 -7.68 2.04 -5.55
C ASN A 242 -8.48 0.79 -5.13
N GLU A 243 -8.87 0.68 -3.86
CA GLU A 243 -9.77 -0.40 -3.38
C GLU A 243 -11.23 -0.10 -3.77
N TRP A 244 -11.48 -0.04 -5.08
CA TRP A 244 -12.77 0.31 -5.66
C TRP A 244 -13.90 -0.62 -5.20
N GLY A 245 -13.62 -1.91 -5.09
CA GLY A 245 -14.62 -2.86 -4.63
C GLY A 245 -14.94 -2.71 -3.14
N GLU A 246 -14.03 -2.15 -2.34
CA GLU A 246 -14.26 -1.86 -0.92
C GLU A 246 -14.75 -0.43 -0.67
N GLY A 247 -14.91 0.38 -1.72
CA GLY A 247 -15.36 1.76 -1.59
C GLY A 247 -14.35 2.68 -0.88
N SER A 248 -13.08 2.28 -0.82
CA SER A 248 -12.00 3.04 -0.19
C SER A 248 -10.98 3.48 -1.24
N VAL A 249 -11.21 4.66 -1.82
CA VAL A 249 -10.51 5.11 -3.03
C VAL A 249 -9.93 6.51 -2.85
N LEU A 250 -8.59 6.61 -2.94
CA LEU A 250 -7.86 7.88 -3.01
C LEU A 250 -7.56 8.30 -4.46
N GLU A 251 -7.53 7.34 -5.39
CA GLU A 251 -7.32 7.55 -6.82
C GLU A 251 -8.31 8.58 -7.39
N PRO A 252 -7.87 9.48 -8.30
CA PRO A 252 -8.77 10.43 -8.92
C PRO A 252 -9.96 9.76 -9.60
N SER A 253 -11.16 10.30 -9.37
CA SER A 253 -12.40 9.77 -9.93
C SER A 253 -13.15 10.83 -10.73
N VAL A 254 -14.15 10.41 -11.51
CA VAL A 254 -15.04 11.34 -12.22
C VAL A 254 -15.82 12.24 -11.23
N GLU A 255 -16.22 11.67 -10.09
CA GLU A 255 -17.03 12.38 -9.09
C GLU A 255 -16.22 13.41 -8.30
N HIS A 256 -14.99 13.08 -7.92
CA HIS A 256 -14.21 13.89 -6.98
C HIS A 256 -12.96 14.52 -7.59
N GLY A 257 -12.59 14.17 -8.83
CA GLY A 257 -11.34 14.62 -9.44
C GLY A 257 -10.16 14.36 -8.49
N PHE A 258 -9.40 15.41 -8.18
CA PHE A 258 -8.28 15.34 -7.24
C PHE A 258 -8.62 15.71 -5.80
N ALA A 259 -9.89 15.90 -5.43
CA ALA A 259 -10.25 16.51 -4.15
C ALA A 259 -9.70 15.77 -2.91
N TYR A 260 -9.71 14.42 -2.90
CA TYR A 260 -9.12 13.64 -1.81
C TYR A 260 -7.59 13.78 -1.76
N LEU A 261 -6.92 13.80 -2.92
CA LEU A 261 -5.48 14.08 -3.00
C LEU A 261 -5.14 15.52 -2.59
N ASP A 262 -6.00 16.48 -2.90
CA ASP A 262 -5.87 17.86 -2.42
C ASP A 262 -5.99 17.97 -0.91
N ALA A 263 -6.84 17.15 -0.28
CA ALA A 263 -6.89 17.04 1.17
C ALA A 263 -5.56 16.51 1.73
N VAL A 264 -4.96 15.47 1.13
CA VAL A 264 -3.61 14.99 1.50
C VAL A 264 -2.58 16.13 1.37
N ARG A 265 -2.59 16.83 0.24
CA ARG A 265 -1.69 17.96 -0.03
C ARG A 265 -1.80 19.04 1.05
N LYS A 266 -3.02 19.44 1.38
CA LYS A 266 -3.32 20.49 2.37
C LYS A 266 -2.79 20.13 3.76
N VAL A 267 -2.82 18.86 4.14
CA VAL A 267 -2.41 18.41 5.48
C VAL A 267 -0.90 18.23 5.60
N PHE A 268 -0.26 17.66 4.56
CA PHE A 268 1.12 17.19 4.64
C PHE A 268 2.14 18.03 3.86
N CYS A 269 1.70 18.92 2.96
CA CYS A 269 2.60 19.80 2.22
C CYS A 269 2.58 21.23 2.78
N THR A 270 3.71 21.91 2.69
CA THR A 270 3.86 23.32 3.08
C THR A 270 4.14 24.15 1.82
N GLY A 271 3.18 24.97 1.39
CA GLY A 271 3.26 25.80 0.18
C GLY A 271 1.87 26.24 -0.28
N ALA A 272 1.79 27.33 -1.07
CA ALA A 272 0.54 27.73 -1.72
C ALA A 272 0.03 26.57 -2.60
N ALA A 273 -1.29 26.41 -2.73
CA ALA A 273 -1.89 25.42 -3.61
C ALA A 273 -1.30 25.58 -5.01
N GLY A 274 -0.42 24.65 -5.41
CA GLY A 274 0.05 24.58 -6.79
C GLY A 274 -1.16 24.37 -7.69
N GLN A 275 -1.24 25.09 -8.80
CA GLN A 275 -2.21 24.73 -9.83
C GLN A 275 -1.84 23.34 -10.33
N ASP A 276 -2.81 22.43 -10.37
CA ASP A 276 -2.59 21.09 -10.92
C ASP A 276 -2.08 21.26 -12.36
N ALA A 277 -0.92 20.68 -12.66
CA ALA A 277 -0.13 21.07 -13.83
C ALA A 277 -0.89 20.89 -15.16
N ARG A 278 -1.89 20.00 -15.23
CA ARG A 278 -3.13 20.07 -16.04
C ARG A 278 -4.19 19.25 -15.27
N LYS A 279 -5.48 19.46 -15.56
CA LYS A 279 -6.50 18.44 -15.25
C LYS A 279 -6.16 17.22 -16.12
N THR A 280 -6.27 16.00 -15.60
CA THR A 280 -6.39 14.84 -16.47
C THR A 280 -7.47 15.19 -17.52
N PRO A 281 -7.21 15.02 -18.84
CA PRO A 281 -8.34 14.88 -19.76
C PRO A 281 -9.29 13.88 -19.11
N VAL A 282 -10.60 14.12 -19.16
CA VAL A 282 -11.59 13.17 -18.65
C VAL A 282 -11.13 11.79 -19.10
N GLN A 283 -10.70 10.97 -18.14
CA GLN A 283 -10.43 9.57 -18.44
C GLN A 283 -11.81 9.06 -18.78
N HIS A 284 -12.08 8.92 -20.08
CA HIS A 284 -13.13 8.04 -20.52
C HIS A 284 -12.69 6.66 -20.01
N MET A 285 -13.17 6.29 -18.83
CA MET A 285 -13.55 4.92 -18.66
C MET A 285 -14.57 4.70 -19.76
N ASP A 286 -14.18 4.01 -20.81
CA ASP A 286 -15.14 3.31 -21.64
C ASP A 286 -15.86 2.37 -20.67
N VAL A 287 -16.94 2.85 -20.07
CA VAL A 287 -18.01 1.98 -19.62
C VAL A 287 -18.39 1.29 -20.90
N LEU A 288 -17.98 0.03 -21.05
CA LEU A 288 -18.42 -0.81 -22.13
C LEU A 288 -19.95 -0.74 -22.10
N GLU A 289 -20.52 0.04 -23.03
CA GLU A 289 -21.95 0.03 -23.26
C GLU A 289 -22.34 -1.43 -23.44
N GLU A 290 -23.36 -1.88 -22.71
CA GLU A 290 -24.00 -3.18 -22.94
C GLU A 290 -24.40 -3.25 -24.41
N ARG A 291 -23.54 -3.82 -25.24
CA ARG A 291 -23.93 -4.26 -26.57
C ARG A 291 -24.76 -5.51 -26.36
N GLU A 292 -26.08 -5.34 -26.31
CA GLU A 292 -27.00 -6.42 -26.61
C GLU A 292 -26.55 -7.09 -27.91
N HIS A 293 -26.06 -8.32 -27.82
CA HIS A 293 -25.96 -9.22 -28.96
C HIS A 293 -26.70 -10.50 -28.59
N VAL A 294 -27.95 -10.54 -29.06
CA VAL A 294 -28.73 -11.75 -29.26
C VAL A 294 -27.89 -12.71 -30.12
N LEU A 295 -27.40 -13.79 -29.52
CA LEU A 295 -26.80 -14.90 -30.27
C LEU A 295 -27.82 -16.03 -30.40
N ASP A 296 -28.44 -16.04 -31.58
CA ASP A 296 -29.16 -17.19 -32.13
C ASP A 296 -28.19 -18.36 -32.35
N LYS A 297 -28.69 -19.57 -32.11
CA LYS A 297 -27.95 -20.83 -32.19
C LYS A 297 -27.66 -21.18 -33.64
N ARG A 298 -26.46 -21.70 -33.94
CA ARG A 298 -26.28 -22.92 -34.76
C ARG A 298 -24.82 -23.42 -34.83
N GLU A 299 -24.73 -24.73 -34.67
CA GLU A 299 -23.68 -25.72 -34.92
C GLU A 299 -22.51 -25.33 -35.85
N HIS A 300 -21.29 -25.78 -35.51
CA HIS A 300 -20.63 -26.90 -36.20
C HIS A 300 -19.45 -27.47 -35.38
N VAL A 301 -19.29 -28.78 -35.50
CA VAL A 301 -18.43 -29.70 -34.74
C VAL A 301 -17.12 -29.96 -35.50
N LEU A 302 -15.98 -30.16 -34.81
CA LEU A 302 -15.09 -31.35 -34.91
C LEU A 302 -13.58 -31.07 -34.67
N ASN A 303 -13.08 -31.80 -33.66
CA ASN A 303 -11.81 -32.56 -33.57
C ASN A 303 -10.44 -31.86 -33.54
N ALA A 304 -9.81 -31.92 -32.36
CA ALA A 304 -8.61 -32.74 -32.12
C ALA A 304 -8.45 -33.06 -30.62
N ARG A 305 -8.15 -34.33 -30.33
CA ARG A 305 -7.97 -34.91 -28.98
C ARG A 305 -6.48 -34.92 -28.57
N GLU A 306 -6.29 -35.08 -27.26
CA GLU A 306 -5.07 -35.49 -26.50
C GLU A 306 -4.16 -34.32 -26.05
N HIS A 307 -3.91 -34.05 -24.77
CA HIS A 307 -3.81 -34.91 -23.59
C HIS A 307 -4.46 -34.30 -22.33
N VAL A 308 -5.06 -35.16 -21.51
CA VAL A 308 -5.55 -34.88 -20.17
C VAL A 308 -4.39 -34.95 -19.18
N VAL A 309 -4.12 -33.85 -18.47
CA VAL A 309 -3.54 -33.88 -17.13
C VAL A 309 -4.48 -33.09 -16.23
N ASN A 310 -5.24 -33.80 -15.41
CA ASN A 310 -6.04 -33.22 -14.34
C ASN A 310 -5.10 -32.67 -13.26
N VAL A 311 -5.10 -31.37 -13.04
CA VAL A 311 -4.70 -30.77 -11.77
C VAL A 311 -5.95 -30.15 -11.17
N HIS A 312 -6.49 -30.77 -10.13
CA HIS A 312 -7.58 -30.21 -9.34
C HIS A 312 -7.02 -29.06 -8.49
N SER A 313 -7.29 -27.82 -8.89
CA SER A 313 -7.26 -26.67 -7.99
C SER A 313 -8.65 -26.55 -7.36
N ALA A 314 -8.77 -26.87 -6.07
CA ALA A 314 -9.93 -26.50 -5.28
C ALA A 314 -9.83 -25.01 -4.93
N LEU A 315 -10.63 -24.19 -5.59
CA LEU A 315 -11.01 -22.85 -5.16
C LEU A 315 -12.51 -22.76 -5.43
N VAL A 316 -13.30 -22.75 -4.35
CA VAL A 316 -14.71 -22.42 -4.42
C VAL A 316 -14.81 -20.91 -4.65
N PHE A 317 -15.00 -20.50 -5.90
CA PHE A 317 -15.94 -19.48 -6.36
C PHE A 317 -16.06 -19.63 -7.89
N ASP A 318 -17.15 -20.25 -8.32
CA ASP A 318 -17.49 -20.45 -9.72
C ASP A 318 -18.04 -19.15 -10.31
N VAL A 319 -17.14 -18.27 -10.73
CA VAL A 319 -17.43 -17.21 -11.70
C VAL A 319 -16.43 -17.39 -12.84
N LYS A 320 -16.92 -17.90 -13.98
CA LYS A 320 -16.19 -17.77 -15.25
C LYS A 320 -16.02 -16.27 -15.53
N LEU A 321 -14.84 -15.72 -15.25
CA LEU A 321 -14.45 -14.45 -15.84
C LEU A 321 -14.41 -14.65 -17.36
N PRO A 322 -15.08 -13.81 -18.15
CA PRO A 322 -14.98 -13.90 -19.61
C PRO A 322 -13.52 -13.69 -20.01
N ALA A 323 -13.06 -14.44 -21.00
CA ALA A 323 -11.79 -14.18 -21.66
C ALA A 323 -11.91 -12.83 -22.39
N VAL A 324 -11.44 -11.75 -21.76
CA VAL A 324 -11.38 -10.42 -22.37
C VAL A 324 -9.91 -10.01 -22.45
N ASP A 325 -9.32 -10.22 -23.62
CA ASP A 325 -8.05 -9.60 -24.03
C ASP A 325 -8.26 -8.10 -24.27
N ILE A 326 -8.54 -7.31 -23.23
CA ILE A 326 -8.61 -5.85 -23.36
C ILE A 326 -8.12 -5.15 -22.09
N TRP A 327 -6.85 -5.35 -21.73
CA TRP A 327 -6.08 -4.32 -21.06
C TRP A 327 -5.00 -3.84 -22.03
N ARG A 328 -5.28 -2.77 -22.77
CA ARG A 328 -4.20 -1.98 -23.39
C ARG A 328 -3.76 -0.98 -22.35
N PHE A 329 -2.59 -1.22 -21.74
CA PHE A 329 -1.85 -0.15 -21.10
C PHE A 329 -1.43 0.82 -22.20
N ASP A 330 -2.00 2.02 -22.18
CA ASP A 330 -1.49 3.12 -22.97
C ASP A 330 -0.14 3.53 -22.38
N SER A 331 0.96 3.16 -23.05
CA SER A 331 2.32 3.48 -22.61
C SER A 331 2.61 4.98 -22.62
N ASP A 332 1.70 5.78 -23.20
CA ASP A 332 1.83 7.22 -23.37
C ASP A 332 1.17 8.02 -22.24
N ALA A 333 1.02 7.44 -21.04
CA ALA A 333 0.61 8.19 -19.86
C ALA A 333 1.59 9.35 -19.58
N GLU A 334 1.28 10.52 -20.13
CA GLU A 334 2.03 11.75 -19.95
C GLU A 334 1.92 12.22 -18.50
N GLY A 335 2.82 11.74 -17.64
CA GLY A 335 2.88 12.24 -16.28
C GLY A 335 3.39 13.69 -16.20
N TRP A 336 2.90 14.37 -15.17
CA TRP A 336 3.04 15.78 -14.84
C TRP A 336 4.47 16.28 -14.62
N ALA A 337 4.67 17.58 -14.87
CA ALA A 337 5.92 18.30 -14.65
C ALA A 337 5.81 19.23 -13.43
N ALA A 338 6.73 19.06 -12.48
CA ALA A 338 6.77 19.86 -11.25
C ALA A 338 7.20 21.31 -11.52
N SER A 339 6.49 22.27 -10.92
CA SER A 339 7.03 23.60 -10.65
C SER A 339 6.86 23.95 -9.16
N ASN A 340 7.98 24.29 -8.52
CA ASN A 340 8.10 24.91 -7.19
C ASN A 340 7.24 24.34 -6.03
N ILE A 341 7.34 23.03 -5.76
CA ILE A 341 6.87 22.46 -4.48
C ILE A 341 8.09 22.09 -3.63
N THR A 342 8.30 22.83 -2.54
CA THR A 342 9.23 22.42 -1.48
C THR A 342 8.52 21.46 -0.54
N CYS A 343 8.70 20.15 -0.75
CA CYS A 343 8.44 19.18 0.30
C CYS A 343 9.57 19.28 1.34
N SER A 344 9.20 19.53 2.60
CA SER A 344 10.17 19.66 3.68
C SER A 344 10.98 18.37 3.84
N PRO A 345 12.31 18.40 3.72
CA PRO A 345 13.13 17.25 4.07
C PRO A 345 13.13 17.08 5.59
N LEU A 346 12.96 15.83 6.02
CA LEU A 346 13.31 15.38 7.37
C LEU A 346 14.68 15.95 7.75
N LEU A 347 14.70 16.80 8.77
CA LEU A 347 15.86 17.38 9.42
C LEU A 347 16.99 16.35 9.62
N THR A 348 18.05 16.44 8.81
CA THR A 348 19.38 16.05 9.24
C THR A 348 19.96 17.21 10.04
N LYS A 349 20.11 17.03 11.35
CA LYS A 349 20.86 17.95 12.21
C LYS A 349 22.33 17.94 11.76
N GLU A 350 22.82 19.02 11.17
CA GLU A 350 24.24 19.37 11.25
C GLU A 350 24.45 20.27 12.46
N GLY A 351 25.37 19.87 13.35
CA GLY A 351 25.87 20.71 14.43
C GLY A 351 26.97 21.66 13.93
N PRO A 352 27.23 22.79 14.62
CA PRO A 352 28.20 23.76 14.17
C PRO A 352 29.63 23.32 14.56
N GLY A 353 30.54 23.41 13.61
CA GLY A 353 31.97 23.24 13.84
C GLY A 353 32.74 24.10 12.87
N GLU A 354 33.13 25.29 13.33
CA GLU A 354 34.10 26.18 12.68
C GLU A 354 35.43 25.45 12.46
N VAL A 355 36.02 25.58 11.25
CA VAL A 355 37.45 25.87 11.11
C VAL A 355 37.66 26.71 9.85
N SER A 356 38.31 27.85 10.05
CA SER A 356 38.79 28.80 9.03
C SER A 356 39.81 28.18 8.07
N ALA A 357 39.88 28.70 6.84
CA ALA A 357 41.03 29.50 6.39
C ALA A 357 40.86 29.93 4.93
N ALA A 358 41.32 31.16 4.70
CA ALA A 358 41.41 31.86 3.43
C ALA A 358 42.05 31.02 2.31
N HIS A 359 41.70 31.30 1.06
CA HIS A 359 42.63 31.94 0.12
C HIS A 359 41.90 32.58 -1.07
N SER A 360 42.45 33.73 -1.43
CA SER A 360 42.10 34.68 -2.48
C SER A 360 42.08 34.10 -3.90
N GLY A 361 41.23 34.66 -4.78
CA GLY A 361 41.41 34.51 -6.22
C GLY A 361 40.26 35.06 -7.07
N ARG A 362 40.16 36.38 -7.24
CA ARG A 362 39.40 36.99 -8.35
C ARG A 362 40.07 36.62 -9.68
N ARG A 363 39.30 36.15 -10.67
CA ARG A 363 39.33 36.74 -12.02
C ARG A 363 38.08 36.42 -12.82
N ARG A 364 37.59 37.48 -13.45
CA ARG A 364 36.47 37.60 -14.36
C ARG A 364 37.08 37.72 -15.76
N VAL A 365 36.62 36.95 -16.74
CA VAL A 365 36.81 37.29 -18.16
C VAL A 365 35.52 36.94 -18.92
N LYS A 366 35.02 37.94 -19.65
CA LYS A 366 33.89 37.88 -20.58
C LYS A 366 34.35 37.36 -21.95
N ARG A 367 33.35 36.93 -22.74
CA ARG A 367 33.30 36.53 -24.16
C ARG A 367 34.08 37.37 -25.19
N GLU A 368 34.11 36.78 -26.40
CA GLU A 368 34.48 37.24 -27.76
C GLU A 368 35.92 36.80 -28.13
N GLU A 369 36.17 36.08 -29.23
CA GLU A 369 35.50 35.98 -30.56
C GLU A 369 34.93 34.59 -30.91
#